data_AF-A0A5P9FHF4-F1
#
_entry.id   AF-A0A5P9FHF4-F1
#
_cell.length_a   1.000
_cell.length_b   1.000
_cell.length_c   1.000
_cell.angle_alpha   90.00
_cell.angle_beta   90.00
_cell.angle_gamma   90.00
#
_symmetry.space_group_name_H-M   'P 1'
#
loop_
_entity.id
_entity.type
_entity.pdbx_description
1 polymer ?
#
loop_
_entity_poly.entity_id
_entity_poly.type
_entity_poly.pdbx_seq_one_letter_code
_entity_poly.pdbx_strand_id
1 'polypeptide(L)'
;MSKIQLPATKPKRRPWNRGRLVGQKRPLLPKQVWAIRARLELAGNLRDLALFNLEIDSKLRGCDLVRLKVADLVVGGCVRERVSVIQSKTQRPVQFEVTENTRASISTWVARPEMIGCAFLFPSRFHDRPHISTRQYARLVRDWVTAIGLEPSGYGTHSLRRRKFTARRAIFARSSSCLVTRRSTVPSGIWVLNSRMP
;
A
#
# COMPACT_ATOMS: atom_id res chain seq x y z
N MET A 1 0.65 -70.61 -22.74
CA MET A 1 1.56 -69.44 -22.62
C MET A 1 1.28 -68.73 -21.31
N SER A 2 2.23 -68.76 -20.36
CA SER A 2 2.10 -68.15 -19.03
C SER A 2 2.18 -66.61 -19.13
N LYS A 3 1.21 -65.91 -18.54
CA LYS A 3 1.20 -64.44 -18.48
C LYS A 3 2.23 -63.97 -17.44
N ILE A 4 3.33 -63.38 -17.91
CA ILE A 4 4.28 -62.67 -17.06
C ILE A 4 3.59 -61.39 -16.58
N GLN A 5 3.21 -61.34 -15.30
CA GLN A 5 2.73 -60.10 -14.67
C GLN A 5 3.94 -59.23 -14.34
N LEU A 6 4.20 -58.22 -15.17
CA LEU A 6 5.16 -57.17 -14.86
C LEU A 6 4.59 -56.29 -13.72
N PRO A 7 5.37 -55.98 -12.67
CA PRO A 7 4.89 -55.15 -11.57
C PRO A 7 4.57 -53.75 -12.07
N ALA A 8 3.34 -53.30 -11.85
CA ALA A 8 2.89 -51.95 -12.21
C ALA A 8 3.67 -50.89 -11.41
N THR A 9 4.71 -50.32 -12.00
CA THR A 9 5.44 -49.19 -11.43
C THR A 9 4.54 -47.96 -11.43
N LYS A 10 3.93 -47.64 -10.28
CA LYS A 10 3.16 -46.41 -10.12
C LYS A 10 4.09 -45.21 -10.28
N PRO A 11 3.81 -44.25 -11.17
CA PRO A 11 4.64 -43.06 -11.30
C PRO A 11 4.66 -42.31 -9.96
N LYS A 12 5.86 -42.07 -9.40
CA LYS A 12 6.05 -41.28 -8.19
C LYS A 12 5.53 -39.85 -8.46
N ARG A 13 4.32 -39.55 -7.98
CA ARG A 13 3.73 -38.21 -8.06
C ARG A 13 4.72 -37.23 -7.43
N ARG A 14 5.06 -36.18 -8.17
CA ARG A 14 5.90 -35.10 -7.62
C ARG A 14 5.12 -34.45 -6.47
N PRO A 15 5.73 -34.29 -5.28
CA PRO A 15 5.08 -33.59 -4.19
C PRO A 15 4.62 -32.20 -4.62
N TRP A 16 3.43 -31.77 -4.18
CA TRP A 16 2.84 -30.46 -4.55
C TRP A 16 3.73 -29.25 -4.17
N ASN A 17 4.66 -29.48 -3.24
CA ASN A 17 5.60 -28.51 -2.68
C ASN A 17 7.01 -28.60 -3.30
N ARG A 18 7.26 -29.47 -4.28
CA ARG A 18 8.59 -29.60 -4.90
C ARG A 18 9.00 -28.26 -5.52
N GLY A 19 10.14 -27.72 -5.06
CA GLY A 19 10.68 -26.43 -5.53
C GLY A 19 9.98 -25.20 -4.96
N ARG A 20 9.09 -25.34 -3.98
CA ARG A 20 8.43 -24.22 -3.29
C ARG A 20 9.01 -24.08 -1.89
N LEU A 21 9.38 -22.86 -1.48
CA LEU A 21 9.62 -22.56 -0.08
C LEU A 21 8.31 -22.70 0.69
N VAL A 22 8.11 -23.87 1.30
CA VAL A 22 6.97 -24.15 2.18
C VAL A 22 7.42 -23.89 3.61
N GLY A 23 6.81 -22.88 4.23
CA GLY A 23 7.16 -22.44 5.57
C GLY A 23 6.61 -21.05 5.88
N GLN A 24 7.09 -20.47 6.96
CA GLN A 24 6.71 -19.13 7.38
C GLN A 24 7.15 -18.08 6.34
N LYS A 25 6.19 -17.29 5.85
CA LYS A 25 6.46 -16.16 4.95
C LYS A 25 7.31 -15.10 5.65
N ARG A 26 8.29 -14.54 4.93
CA ARG A 26 9.20 -13.50 5.45
C ARG A 26 8.46 -12.16 5.59
N PRO A 27 8.69 -11.39 6.66
CA PRO A 27 8.19 -10.02 6.75
C PRO A 27 8.94 -9.11 5.76
N LEU A 28 8.28 -8.07 5.27
CA LEU A 28 8.91 -7.08 4.38
C LEU A 28 9.76 -6.08 5.17
N LEU A 29 10.99 -5.85 4.71
CA LEU A 29 11.91 -4.86 5.27
C LEU A 29 11.48 -3.43 4.87
N PRO A 30 11.76 -2.40 5.69
CA PRO A 30 11.41 -1.01 5.36
C PRO A 30 11.93 -0.55 3.98
N LYS A 31 13.15 -0.94 3.61
CA LYS A 31 13.74 -0.65 2.29
C LYS A 31 12.92 -1.26 1.14
N GLN A 32 12.39 -2.47 1.33
CA GLN A 32 11.56 -3.17 0.33
C GLN A 32 10.20 -2.49 0.18
N VAL A 33 9.64 -1.98 1.28
CA VAL A 33 8.36 -1.24 1.26
C VAL A 33 8.49 0.06 0.48
N TRP A 34 9.57 0.79 0.75
CA TRP A 34 9.87 2.02 0.01
C TRP A 34 10.08 1.73 -1.48
N ALA A 35 10.82 0.67 -1.82
CA ALA A 35 11.02 0.28 -3.21
C ALA A 35 9.71 -0.09 -3.93
N ILE A 36 8.79 -0.80 -3.27
CA ILE A 36 7.47 -1.11 -3.84
C ILE A 36 6.66 0.18 -4.04
N ARG A 37 6.64 1.06 -3.03
CA ARG A 37 5.92 2.34 -3.11
C ARG A 37 6.43 3.19 -4.29
N ALA A 38 7.74 3.39 -4.38
CA ALA A 38 8.35 4.16 -5.47
C ALA A 38 8.01 3.57 -6.85
N ARG A 39 8.01 2.24 -6.99
CA ARG A 39 7.62 1.56 -8.23
C ARG A 39 6.15 1.79 -8.60
N LEU A 40 5.25 1.78 -7.61
CA LEU A 40 3.82 2.02 -7.83
C LEU A 40 3.53 3.48 -8.19
N GLU A 41 4.24 4.42 -7.57
CA GLU A 41 4.17 5.85 -7.89
C GLU A 41 4.66 6.12 -9.32
N LEU A 42 5.83 5.57 -9.69
CA LEU A 42 6.37 5.70 -11.05
C LEU A 42 5.48 5.08 -12.13
N ALA A 43 4.79 3.98 -11.80
CA ALA A 43 3.85 3.34 -12.71
C ALA A 43 2.51 4.09 -12.86
N GLY A 44 2.26 5.13 -12.04
CA GLY A 44 0.99 5.88 -12.05
C GLY A 44 -0.24 5.04 -11.64
N ASN A 45 -0.04 3.89 -11.00
CA ASN A 45 -1.12 2.98 -10.64
C ASN A 45 -1.74 3.36 -9.28
N LEU A 46 -2.58 4.38 -9.31
CA LEU A 46 -3.19 5.01 -8.12
C LEU A 46 -3.97 4.02 -7.25
N ARG A 47 -4.72 3.08 -7.86
CA ARG A 47 -5.51 2.09 -7.13
C ARG A 47 -4.61 1.20 -6.29
N ASP A 48 -3.59 0.66 -6.91
CA ASP A 48 -2.68 -0.29 -6.28
C ASP A 48 -1.79 0.42 -5.24
N LEU A 49 -1.42 1.69 -5.49
CA LEU A 49 -0.75 2.56 -4.53
C LEU A 49 -1.61 2.81 -3.28
N ALA A 50 -2.87 3.20 -3.46
CA ALA A 50 -3.82 3.42 -2.37
C ALA A 50 -4.04 2.14 -1.55
N LEU A 51 -4.18 0.99 -2.23
CA LEU A 51 -4.32 -0.33 -1.59
C LEU A 51 -3.08 -0.70 -0.77
N PHE A 52 -1.89 -0.50 -1.33
CA PHE A 52 -0.63 -0.81 -0.66
C PHE A 52 -0.40 0.07 0.57
N ASN A 53 -0.63 1.37 0.45
CA ASN A 53 -0.48 2.33 1.53
C ASN A 53 -1.47 2.06 2.68
N LEU A 54 -2.72 1.75 2.36
CA LEU A 54 -3.74 1.41 3.37
C LEU A 54 -3.45 0.09 4.08
N GLU A 55 -2.92 -0.93 3.40
CA GLU A 55 -2.54 -2.20 4.03
C GLU A 55 -1.41 -2.00 5.07
N ILE A 56 -0.45 -1.11 4.78
CA ILE A 56 0.66 -0.81 5.68
C ILE A 56 0.16 -0.15 6.98
N ASP A 57 -0.79 0.77 6.87
CA ASP A 57 -1.30 1.56 7.99
C ASP A 57 -2.34 0.79 8.81
N SER A 58 -3.30 0.14 8.14
CA SER A 58 -4.47 -0.46 8.78
C SER A 58 -4.22 -1.82 9.44
N LYS A 59 -3.19 -2.54 8.98
CA LYS A 59 -2.87 -3.93 9.41
C LYS A 59 -4.09 -4.86 9.40
N LEU A 60 -5.07 -4.60 8.53
CA LEU A 60 -6.28 -5.40 8.42
C LEU A 60 -5.98 -6.78 7.84
N ARG A 61 -6.98 -7.68 7.83
CA ARG A 61 -6.83 -8.94 7.07
C ARG A 61 -7.11 -8.59 5.61
N GLY A 62 -6.46 -9.28 4.67
CA GLY A 62 -6.73 -9.04 3.24
C GLY A 62 -8.21 -9.14 2.88
N CYS A 63 -8.97 -10.03 3.54
CA CYS A 63 -10.43 -10.13 3.35
C CYS A 63 -11.21 -8.92 3.91
N ASP A 64 -10.74 -8.30 4.99
CA ASP A 64 -11.37 -7.11 5.58
C ASP A 64 -10.98 -5.86 4.77
N LEU A 65 -9.73 -5.78 4.31
CA LEU A 65 -9.21 -4.68 3.48
C LEU A 65 -9.99 -4.53 2.16
N VAL A 66 -10.19 -5.64 1.43
CA VAL A 66 -10.87 -5.59 0.13
C VAL A 66 -12.36 -5.26 0.24
N ARG A 67 -12.97 -5.42 1.42
CA ARG A 67 -14.39 -5.13 1.68
C ARG A 67 -14.64 -3.74 2.22
N LEU A 68 -13.59 -2.94 2.38
CA LEU A 68 -13.67 -1.64 3.02
C LEU A 68 -14.43 -0.66 2.12
N LYS A 69 -15.38 0.09 2.70
CA LYS A 69 -16.25 1.00 1.95
C LYS A 69 -15.65 2.40 1.88
N VAL A 70 -16.04 3.15 0.85
CA VAL A 70 -15.65 4.56 0.73
C VAL A 70 -16.16 5.36 1.94
N ALA A 71 -17.41 5.11 2.37
CA ALA A 71 -18.02 5.77 3.52
C ALA A 71 -17.33 5.49 4.87
N ASP A 72 -16.57 4.40 5.00
CA ASP A 72 -15.84 4.10 6.23
C ASP A 72 -14.64 5.06 6.41
N LEU A 73 -14.05 5.51 5.30
CA LEU A 73 -12.83 6.31 5.24
C LEU A 73 -13.09 7.78 4.90
N VAL A 74 -13.99 8.06 3.96
CA VAL A 74 -14.18 9.38 3.36
C VAL A 74 -15.50 9.97 3.83
N VAL A 75 -15.44 11.13 4.45
CA VAL A 75 -16.61 11.88 4.92
C VAL A 75 -16.45 13.34 4.56
N GLY A 76 -17.48 13.92 3.92
CA GLY A 76 -17.44 15.31 3.46
C GLY A 76 -16.33 15.58 2.44
N GLY A 77 -15.94 14.58 1.64
CA GLY A 77 -14.85 14.69 0.67
C GLY A 77 -13.44 14.57 1.27
N CYS A 78 -13.31 14.45 2.58
CA CYS A 78 -12.04 14.33 3.28
C CYS A 78 -11.81 12.91 3.81
N VAL A 79 -10.58 12.41 3.72
CA VAL A 79 -10.19 11.12 4.32
C VAL A 79 -9.96 11.30 5.82
N ARG A 80 -10.65 10.50 6.63
CA ARG A 80 -10.52 10.49 8.09
C ARG A 80 -9.10 10.12 8.52
N GLU A 81 -8.60 10.80 9.55
CA GLU A 81 -7.32 10.46 10.16
C GLU A 81 -7.37 9.12 10.91
N ARG A 82 -8.48 8.86 11.58
CA ARG A 82 -8.70 7.64 12.36
C ARG A 82 -9.93 6.93 11.87
N VAL A 83 -9.79 5.65 11.58
CA VAL A 83 -10.83 4.81 10.98
C VAL A 83 -11.08 3.63 11.89
N SER A 84 -12.34 3.27 12.08
CA SER A 84 -12.78 2.10 12.85
C SER A 84 -13.48 1.13 11.93
N VAL A 85 -12.97 -0.10 11.82
CA VAL A 85 -13.57 -1.16 10.99
C VAL A 85 -13.80 -2.41 11.84
N ILE A 86 -14.97 -3.01 11.71
CA ILE A 86 -15.30 -4.28 12.37
C ILE A 86 -14.65 -5.42 11.58
N GLN A 87 -13.76 -6.18 12.23
CA GLN A 87 -13.10 -7.31 11.56
C GLN A 87 -14.04 -8.51 11.42
N SER A 88 -14.11 -9.11 10.24
CA SER A 88 -15.01 -10.22 9.94
C SER A 88 -14.80 -11.46 10.81
N LYS A 89 -13.54 -11.79 11.13
CA LYS A 89 -13.21 -12.99 11.93
C LYS A 89 -13.54 -12.82 13.42
N THR A 90 -13.24 -11.65 13.97
CA THR A 90 -13.30 -11.42 15.42
C THR A 90 -14.54 -10.64 15.85
N GLN A 91 -15.29 -10.06 14.90
CA GLN A 91 -16.45 -9.21 15.14
C GLN A 91 -16.18 -8.09 16.15
N ARG A 92 -14.92 -7.62 16.19
CA ARG A 92 -14.45 -6.55 17.07
C ARG A 92 -14.05 -5.35 16.23
N PRO A 93 -14.37 -4.12 16.68
CA PRO A 93 -13.89 -2.91 16.04
C PRO A 93 -12.38 -2.82 16.20
N VAL A 94 -11.70 -2.51 15.10
CA VAL A 94 -10.26 -2.21 15.10
C VAL A 94 -10.10 -0.79 14.58
N GLN A 95 -9.52 0.06 15.43
CA GLN A 95 -9.16 1.41 15.08
C GLN A 95 -7.73 1.46 14.56
N PHE A 96 -7.51 2.20 13.48
CA PHE A 96 -6.19 2.48 12.95
C PHE A 96 -6.10 3.94 12.49
N GLU A 97 -4.86 4.43 12.43
CA GLU A 97 -4.53 5.77 11.96
C GLU A 97 -4.06 5.69 10.51
N VAL A 98 -4.59 6.58 9.69
CA VAL A 98 -4.23 6.74 8.28
C VAL A 98 -3.18 7.84 8.18
N THR A 99 -2.01 7.50 7.65
CA THR A 99 -0.93 8.49 7.47
C THR A 99 -1.28 9.50 6.39
N GLU A 100 -0.68 10.69 6.44
CA GLU A 100 -0.92 11.75 5.45
C GLU A 100 -0.70 11.29 4.01
N ASN A 101 0.38 10.53 3.78
CA ASN A 101 0.67 9.98 2.45
C ASN A 101 -0.44 9.04 1.96
N THR A 102 -1.01 8.24 2.85
CA THR A 102 -2.13 7.35 2.55
C THR A 102 -3.40 8.14 2.30
N ARG A 103 -3.66 9.22 3.06
CA ARG A 103 -4.78 10.14 2.83
C ARG A 103 -4.71 10.74 1.43
N ALA A 104 -3.57 11.30 1.04
CA ALA A 104 -3.36 11.86 -0.29
C ALA A 104 -3.56 10.81 -1.41
N SER A 105 -3.03 9.60 -1.23
CA SER A 105 -3.21 8.50 -2.18
C SER A 105 -4.68 8.07 -2.32
N ILE A 106 -5.43 8.06 -1.22
CA ILE A 106 -6.85 7.70 -1.23
C ILE A 106 -7.69 8.82 -1.84
N SER A 107 -7.43 10.08 -1.50
CA SER A 107 -8.14 11.23 -2.08
C SER A 107 -7.98 11.27 -3.61
N THR A 108 -6.76 11.08 -4.10
CA THR A 108 -6.49 11.03 -5.55
C THR A 108 -7.15 9.83 -6.23
N TRP A 109 -7.23 8.68 -5.55
CA TRP A 109 -7.95 7.51 -6.06
C TRP A 109 -9.47 7.74 -6.12
N VAL A 110 -10.08 8.23 -5.04
CA VAL A 110 -11.54 8.46 -4.93
C VAL A 110 -12.01 9.57 -5.86
N ALA A 111 -11.15 10.53 -6.22
CA ALA A 111 -11.46 11.57 -7.19
C ALA A 111 -11.57 11.08 -8.65
N ARG A 112 -11.19 9.83 -8.95
CA ARG A 112 -11.27 9.30 -10.32
C ARG A 112 -12.71 9.07 -10.75
N PRO A 113 -13.01 9.24 -12.06
CA PRO A 113 -14.34 8.92 -12.61
C PRO A 113 -14.80 7.48 -12.34
N GLU A 114 -13.84 6.54 -12.29
CA GLU A 114 -14.10 5.11 -11.99
C GLU A 114 -14.70 4.88 -10.60
N MET A 115 -14.53 5.82 -9.67
CA MET A 115 -15.02 5.71 -8.29
C MET A 115 -16.39 6.35 -8.09
N ILE A 116 -16.92 7.04 -9.10
CA ILE A 116 -18.25 7.65 -9.04
C ILE A 116 -19.29 6.54 -8.90
N GLY A 117 -20.14 6.62 -7.88
CA GLY A 117 -21.17 5.62 -7.59
C GLY A 117 -20.67 4.31 -6.98
N CYS A 118 -19.36 4.16 -6.73
CA CYS A 118 -18.82 2.96 -6.10
C CYS A 118 -18.98 2.98 -4.58
N ALA A 119 -19.59 1.92 -4.03
CA ALA A 119 -19.71 1.75 -2.57
C ALA A 119 -18.39 1.29 -1.90
N PHE A 120 -17.60 0.47 -2.62
CA PHE A 120 -16.36 -0.11 -2.12
C PHE A 120 -15.16 0.72 -2.54
N LEU A 121 -14.15 0.80 -1.68
CA LEU A 121 -12.93 1.55 -1.99
C LEU A 121 -12.14 0.91 -3.16
N PHE A 122 -12.21 -0.41 -3.29
CA PHE A 122 -11.53 -1.16 -4.34
C PHE A 122 -12.53 -1.97 -5.17
N PRO A 123 -13.25 -1.32 -6.10
CA PRO A 123 -14.23 -1.98 -6.95
C PRO A 123 -13.57 -3.03 -7.87
N SER A 124 -14.31 -4.08 -8.17
CA SER A 124 -13.93 -5.03 -9.22
C SER A 124 -14.19 -4.41 -10.60
N ARG A 125 -13.48 -4.88 -11.62
CA ARG A 125 -13.81 -4.57 -13.02
C ARG A 125 -14.95 -5.44 -13.56
N PHE A 126 -15.30 -6.51 -12.85
CA PHE A 126 -16.38 -7.42 -13.21
C PHE A 126 -17.67 -7.01 -12.49
N HIS A 127 -18.74 -6.79 -13.25
CA HIS A 127 -20.05 -6.34 -12.77
C HIS A 127 -20.65 -7.29 -11.72
N ASP A 128 -20.40 -8.59 -11.82
CA ASP A 128 -20.90 -9.61 -10.87
C ASP A 128 -20.25 -9.54 -9.47
N ARG A 129 -19.19 -8.73 -9.31
CA ARG A 129 -18.44 -8.64 -8.06
C ARG A 129 -18.33 -7.19 -7.61
N PRO A 130 -18.77 -6.86 -6.39
CA PRO A 130 -18.76 -5.47 -5.94
C PRO A 130 -17.36 -4.94 -5.60
N HIS A 131 -16.41 -5.82 -5.28
CA HIS A 131 -15.03 -5.45 -4.92
C HIS A 131 -14.01 -6.50 -5.38
N ILE A 132 -12.72 -6.13 -5.35
CA ILE A 132 -11.64 -7.07 -5.69
C ILE A 132 -11.66 -8.30 -4.79
N SER A 133 -11.34 -9.47 -5.36
CA SER A 133 -11.28 -10.71 -4.58
C SER A 133 -9.97 -10.80 -3.80
N THR A 134 -9.97 -11.53 -2.67
CA THR A 134 -8.75 -11.83 -1.90
C THR A 134 -7.68 -12.53 -2.75
N ARG A 135 -8.10 -13.34 -3.73
CA ARG A 135 -7.18 -14.01 -4.68
C ARG A 135 -6.52 -13.00 -5.63
N GLN A 136 -7.28 -12.04 -6.12
CA GLN A 136 -6.75 -10.95 -6.93
C GLN A 136 -5.79 -10.08 -6.12
N TYR A 137 -6.17 -9.70 -4.90
CA TYR A 137 -5.26 -9.00 -3.98
C TYR A 137 -3.95 -9.78 -3.76
N ALA A 138 -4.03 -11.09 -3.51
CA ALA A 138 -2.83 -11.92 -3.35
C ALA A 138 -1.96 -12.00 -4.62
N ARG A 139 -2.55 -11.86 -5.81
CA ARG A 139 -1.81 -11.73 -7.08
C ARG A 139 -1.11 -10.38 -7.16
N LEU A 140 -1.80 -9.27 -6.87
CA LEU A 140 -1.19 -7.93 -6.84
C LEU A 140 0.01 -7.88 -5.89
N VAL A 141 -0.11 -8.43 -4.68
CA VAL A 141 1.01 -8.50 -3.73
C VAL A 141 2.19 -9.29 -4.32
N ARG A 142 1.91 -10.38 -5.03
CA ARG A 142 2.94 -11.18 -5.69
C ARG A 142 3.64 -10.37 -6.79
N ASP A 143 2.87 -9.62 -7.58
CA ASP A 143 3.38 -8.82 -8.68
C ASP A 143 4.24 -7.66 -8.16
N TRP A 144 3.82 -7.00 -7.08
CA TRP A 144 4.61 -5.95 -6.42
C TRP A 144 5.95 -6.47 -5.88
N VAL A 145 5.94 -7.64 -5.25
CA VAL A 145 7.16 -8.30 -4.75
C VAL A 145 8.07 -8.71 -5.91
N THR A 146 7.49 -9.25 -6.99
CA THR A 146 8.25 -9.67 -8.17
C THR A 146 8.86 -8.46 -8.87
N ALA A 147 8.14 -7.34 -8.94
CA ALA A 147 8.65 -6.10 -9.52
C ALA A 147 9.99 -5.74 -8.87
N ILE A 148 10.08 -5.73 -7.53
CA ILE A 148 11.32 -5.39 -6.79
C ILE A 148 12.41 -6.47 -6.82
N GLY A 149 12.27 -7.50 -7.66
CA GLY A 149 13.27 -8.54 -7.84
C GLY A 149 13.32 -9.54 -6.68
N LEU A 150 12.30 -9.58 -5.83
CA LEU A 150 12.21 -10.55 -4.75
C LEU A 150 11.48 -11.81 -5.20
N GLU A 151 11.88 -12.94 -4.62
CA GLU A 151 11.28 -14.24 -4.87
C GLU A 151 9.86 -14.32 -4.25
N PRO A 152 8.78 -14.44 -5.05
CA PRO A 152 7.42 -14.33 -4.56
C PRO A 152 6.94 -15.48 -3.66
N SER A 153 7.55 -16.67 -3.71
CA SER A 153 7.21 -17.79 -2.82
C SER A 153 7.60 -17.53 -1.36
N GLY A 154 8.54 -16.62 -1.10
CA GLY A 154 8.88 -16.16 0.25
C GLY A 154 7.89 -15.17 0.87
N TYR A 155 7.03 -14.53 0.06
CA TYR A 155 6.15 -13.45 0.48
C TYR A 155 4.66 -13.76 0.25
N GLY A 156 3.79 -12.99 0.89
CA GLY A 156 2.34 -13.08 0.71
C GLY A 156 1.61 -11.94 1.41
N THR A 157 0.27 -11.95 1.37
CA THR A 157 -0.56 -10.90 2.00
C THR A 157 -0.27 -10.74 3.50
N HIS A 158 0.02 -11.84 4.20
CA HIS A 158 0.42 -11.80 5.60
C HIS A 158 1.83 -11.22 5.86
N SER A 159 2.72 -11.17 4.85
CA SER A 159 4.04 -10.54 4.97
C SER A 159 3.97 -9.03 5.14
N LEU A 160 2.99 -8.39 4.50
CA LEU A 160 2.72 -6.95 4.63
C LEU A 160 2.25 -6.62 6.05
N ARG A 161 1.38 -7.47 6.60
CA ARG A 161 0.83 -7.32 7.95
C ARG A 161 1.82 -7.59 9.08
N ARG A 162 2.74 -8.55 8.92
CA ARG A 162 3.72 -8.95 9.96
C ARG A 162 4.88 -7.97 10.16
N ARG A 163 4.82 -6.76 9.59
CA ARG A 163 5.81 -5.73 9.85
C ARG A 163 5.78 -5.34 11.33
N LYS A 164 6.82 -5.75 12.08
CA LYS A 164 7.10 -5.19 13.41
C LYS A 164 7.41 -3.71 13.23
N PHE A 165 6.78 -2.92 14.07
CA PHE A 165 6.63 -1.47 13.97
C PHE A 165 7.90 -0.74 14.44
N THR A 166 9.04 -0.94 13.78
CA THR A 166 10.30 -0.27 14.13
C THR A 166 10.63 0.94 13.26
N ALA A 167 9.64 1.50 12.54
CA ALA A 167 9.86 2.71 11.75
C ALA A 167 8.56 3.50 11.56
N ARG A 168 8.09 4.18 12.61
CA ARG A 168 7.21 5.36 12.46
C ARG A 168 8.01 6.68 12.47
N ARG A 169 9.35 6.66 12.64
CA ARG A 169 10.15 7.88 12.89
C ARG A 169 11.42 8.09 12.06
N ALA A 170 11.64 7.36 10.98
CA ALA A 170 12.77 7.67 10.10
C ALA A 170 12.42 7.34 8.65
N ILE A 171 12.94 8.13 7.72
CA ILE A 171 12.68 8.11 6.27
C ILE A 171 11.47 8.97 5.84
N PHE A 172 11.42 10.23 6.26
CA PHE A 172 10.98 11.31 5.37
C PHE A 172 11.71 12.61 5.73
N ALA A 173 13.01 12.64 5.45
CA ALA A 173 13.80 13.86 5.47
C ALA A 173 14.84 13.76 4.36
N ARG A 174 14.42 14.13 3.14
CA ARG A 174 15.25 14.69 2.05
C ARG A 174 14.47 14.58 0.75
N SER A 175 13.74 15.64 0.41
CA SER A 175 13.59 16.17 -0.95
C SER A 175 12.55 17.30 -0.94
N SER A 176 12.88 18.42 -0.30
CA SER A 176 12.22 19.71 -0.55
C SER A 176 13.26 20.81 -0.30
N SER A 177 14.35 20.75 -1.06
CA SER A 177 15.12 21.95 -1.35
C SER A 177 14.83 22.31 -2.80
N CYS A 178 14.85 23.61 -3.09
CA CYS A 178 14.50 24.26 -4.37
C CYS A 178 13.01 24.57 -4.51
N LEU A 179 12.58 25.66 -3.86
CA LEU A 179 11.97 26.84 -4.50
C LEU A 179 11.72 27.90 -3.41
N VAL A 180 12.79 28.57 -2.98
CA VAL A 180 12.67 29.88 -2.34
C VAL A 180 12.72 30.91 -3.46
N THR A 181 11.56 31.44 -3.81
CA THR A 181 11.37 32.67 -4.58
C THR A 181 12.10 33.82 -3.89
N ARG A 182 13.18 34.31 -4.50
CA ARG A 182 13.78 35.60 -4.17
C ARG A 182 12.76 36.70 -4.49
N ARG A 183 12.25 37.39 -3.48
CA ARG A 183 11.67 38.73 -3.64
C ARG A 183 12.71 39.77 -3.22
N SER A 184 12.96 40.63 -4.19
CA SER A 184 13.67 41.90 -4.23
C SER A 184 13.55 42.79 -2.98
N THR A 185 14.67 43.37 -2.57
CA THR A 185 14.70 44.72 -2.01
C THR A 185 15.91 45.46 -2.61
N VAL A 186 15.63 46.58 -3.27
CA VAL A 186 16.56 47.50 -3.92
C VAL A 186 17.19 48.43 -2.86
N PRO A 187 18.49 48.75 -2.91
CA PRO A 187 19.06 49.78 -2.04
C PRO A 187 18.92 51.16 -2.71
N SER A 188 18.24 52.09 -2.04
CA SER A 188 18.17 53.51 -2.42
C SER A 188 18.79 54.33 -1.29
N GLY A 189 19.58 55.34 -1.67
CA GLY A 189 20.58 55.98 -0.82
C GLY A 189 20.12 57.19 0.02
N ILE A 190 21.06 57.60 0.88
CA ILE A 190 21.54 58.96 1.17
C ILE A 190 20.50 60.05 1.51
N TRP A 191 20.50 60.51 2.77
CA TRP A 191 20.34 61.91 3.27
C TRP A 191 20.92 61.93 4.72
N VAL A 192 22.12 62.46 5.03
CA VAL A 192 22.60 63.85 5.26
C VAL A 192 21.92 64.62 6.40
N LEU A 193 22.75 64.94 7.45
CA LEU A 193 22.74 66.00 8.50
C LEU A 193 21.45 66.22 9.34
N ASN A 194 21.47 66.55 10.64
CA ASN A 194 22.30 67.57 11.29
C ASN A 194 22.27 67.46 12.83
N SER A 195 23.35 67.91 13.48
CA SER A 195 23.51 68.04 14.94
C SER A 195 22.81 69.29 15.47
N ARG A 196 22.11 69.19 16.61
CA ARG A 196 21.93 70.31 17.58
C ARG A 196 21.43 69.79 18.93
N MET A 197 22.28 69.87 19.94
CA MET A 197 21.91 69.90 21.36
C MET A 197 21.64 71.36 21.77
N PRO A 198 20.83 71.62 22.80
CA PRO A 198 21.11 72.68 23.77
C PRO A 198 22.09 72.20 24.85
#